data_AF-A0A838UNP3-F1
#
_entry.id   AF-A0A838UNP3-F1
#
_cell.length_a   1.000
_cell.length_b   1.000
_cell.length_c   1.000
_cell.angle_alpha   90.00
_cell.angle_beta   90.00
_cell.angle_gamma   90.00
#
_symmetry.space_group_name_H-M   'P 1'
#
loop_
_entity.id
_entity.type
_entity.pdbx_description
1 polymer ?
#
loop_
_entity_poly.entity_id
_entity_poly.type
_entity_poly.pdbx_seq_one_letter_code
_entity_poly.pdbx_strand_id
1 'polypeptide(L)'
;MTLRQLRESKYLMQLEVAEKAGVAPSTISKWERGLTQPDLRNMRQLAVVFGVTPDDIKKAVEETTADANATENSSHWEQPGKDDIANIQSK
;
A
#
# COMPACT_ATOMS: atom_id res chain seq x y z
N MET A 1 13.30 -5.91 0.87
CA MET A 1 12.76 -5.69 -0.50
C MET A 1 11.24 -5.71 -0.40
N THR A 2 10.55 -4.65 -0.81
CA THR A 2 9.10 -4.48 -0.62
C THR A 2 8.27 -5.07 -1.77
N LEU A 3 6.95 -5.20 -1.56
CA LEU A 3 6.05 -5.68 -2.61
C LEU A 3 6.05 -4.75 -3.84
N ARG A 4 6.15 -3.44 -3.61
CA ARG A 4 6.30 -2.44 -4.67
C ARG A 4 7.59 -2.63 -5.48
N GLN A 5 8.71 -2.86 -4.80
CA GLN A 5 10.00 -3.11 -5.46
C GLN A 5 9.97 -4.39 -6.30
N LEU A 6 9.30 -5.45 -5.83
CA LEU A 6 9.08 -6.67 -6.63
C LEU A 6 8.31 -6.36 -7.91
N ARG A 7 7.21 -5.61 -7.82
CA ARG A 7 6.44 -5.21 -9.00
C ARG A 7 7.26 -4.38 -9.98
N GLU A 8 8.00 -3.38 -9.48
CA GLU A 8 8.82 -2.50 -10.32
C GLU A 8 9.98 -3.26 -10.99
N SER A 9 10.56 -4.26 -10.32
CA SER A 9 11.59 -5.14 -10.91
C SER A 9 11.08 -6.00 -12.07
N LYS A 10 9.76 -6.17 -12.18
CA LYS A 10 9.10 -6.89 -13.27
C LYS A 10 8.52 -5.96 -14.33
N TYR A 11 8.73 -4.64 -14.19
CA TYR A 11 8.17 -3.62 -15.07
C TYR A 11 6.64 -3.69 -15.20
N LEU A 12 5.95 -4.10 -14.12
CA LEU A 12 4.50 -4.24 -14.11
C LEU A 12 3.81 -3.03 -13.46
N MET A 13 2.65 -2.65 -14.00
CA MET A 13 1.71 -1.73 -13.37
C MET A 13 0.89 -2.44 -12.30
N GLN A 14 0.35 -1.68 -11.33
CA GLN A 14 -0.55 -2.24 -10.30
C GLN A 14 -1.78 -2.91 -10.93
N LEU A 15 -2.32 -2.32 -12.01
CA LEU A 15 -3.44 -2.89 -12.77
C LEU A 15 -3.11 -4.28 -13.33
N GLU A 16 -1.94 -4.44 -13.95
CA GLU A 16 -1.53 -5.72 -14.54
C GLU A 16 -1.32 -6.80 -13.48
N VAL A 17 -0.74 -6.45 -12.33
CA VAL A 17 -0.63 -7.38 -11.19
C VAL A 17 -2.01 -7.77 -10.67
N ALA A 18 -2.93 -6.81 -10.57
CA ALA A 18 -4.28 -7.05 -10.08
C ALA A 18 -5.06 -7.99 -11.00
N GLU A 19 -4.99 -7.77 -12.31
CA GLU A 19 -5.59 -8.64 -13.33
C GLU A 19 -5.04 -10.07 -13.24
N LYS A 20 -3.71 -10.22 -13.19
CA LYS A 20 -3.07 -11.55 -13.11
C LYS A 20 -3.34 -12.25 -11.78
N ALA A 21 -3.47 -11.52 -10.68
CA ALA A 21 -3.76 -12.08 -9.36
C ALA A 21 -5.28 -12.26 -9.09
N GLY A 22 -6.15 -11.76 -9.97
CA GLY A 22 -7.60 -11.84 -9.85
C GLY A 22 -8.16 -10.99 -8.71
N VAL A 23 -7.63 -9.79 -8.49
CA VAL A 23 -8.07 -8.85 -7.45
C VAL A 23 -8.25 -7.44 -8.01
N ALA A 24 -8.88 -6.55 -7.24
CA ALA A 24 -8.99 -5.14 -7.62
C ALA A 24 -7.63 -4.41 -7.50
N PRO A 25 -7.31 -3.43 -8.37
CA PRO A 25 -6.06 -2.64 -8.29
C PRO A 25 -5.88 -1.92 -6.94
N SER A 26 -6.98 -1.48 -6.34
CA SER A 26 -6.99 -0.88 -4.99
C SER A 26 -6.44 -1.84 -3.92
N THR A 27 -6.59 -3.15 -4.12
CA THR A 27 -6.09 -4.18 -3.22
C THR A 27 -4.57 -4.26 -3.29
N ILE A 28 -4.00 -4.23 -4.50
CA ILE A 28 -2.54 -4.16 -4.72
C ILE A 28 -1.98 -2.90 -4.05
N SER A 29 -2.61 -1.74 -4.26
CA SER A 29 -2.21 -0.48 -3.63
C SER A 29 -2.22 -0.54 -2.10
N LYS A 30 -3.20 -1.22 -1.49
CA LYS A 30 -3.24 -1.40 -0.03
C LYS A 30 -2.13 -2.32 0.47
N TRP A 31 -1.84 -3.40 -0.25
CA TRP A 31 -0.74 -4.32 0.11
C TRP A 31 0.62 -3.64 -0.03
N GLU A 32 0.86 -2.88 -1.09
CA GLU A 32 2.10 -2.13 -1.31
C GLU A 32 2.33 -1.00 -0.32
N ARG A 33 1.29 -0.56 0.39
CA ARG A 33 1.36 0.45 1.45
C ARG A 33 1.26 -0.14 2.86
N GLY A 34 1.18 -1.47 2.98
CA GLY A 34 1.09 -2.15 4.28
C GLY A 34 -0.24 -1.94 5.01
N LEU A 35 -1.26 -1.36 4.36
CA LEU A 35 -2.57 -1.11 4.99
C LEU A 35 -3.36 -2.39 5.26
N THR A 36 -3.14 -3.40 4.43
CA THR A 36 -3.73 -4.74 4.57
C THR A 36 -2.70 -5.76 4.10
N GLN A 37 -2.86 -7.02 4.46
CA GLN A 37 -1.99 -8.11 4.00
C GLN A 37 -2.75 -9.07 3.07
N PRO A 38 -2.08 -9.63 2.05
CA PRO A 38 -2.66 -10.71 1.25
C PRO A 38 -2.82 -11.97 2.09
N ASP A 39 -3.93 -12.69 1.91
CA ASP A 39 -4.08 -14.03 2.45
C ASP A 39 -3.16 -15.05 1.73
N LEU A 40 -3.15 -16.28 2.24
CA LEU A 40 -2.31 -17.35 1.68
C LEU A 40 -2.62 -17.65 0.20
N ARG A 41 -3.87 -17.51 -0.24
CA ARG A 41 -4.25 -17.74 -1.64
C ARG A 41 -3.66 -16.64 -2.53
N ASN A 42 -3.80 -15.39 -2.12
CA ASN A 42 -3.31 -14.23 -2.82
C ASN A 42 -1.78 -14.16 -2.81
N MET A 43 -1.13 -14.56 -1.72
CA MET A 43 0.33 -14.72 -1.69
C MET A 43 0.83 -15.69 -2.76
N ARG A 44 0.17 -16.84 -2.92
CA ARG A 44 0.52 -17.80 -3.99
C ARG A 44 0.31 -17.22 -5.37
N GLN A 45 -0.76 -16.45 -5.59
CA GLN A 45 -0.99 -15.78 -6.87
C GLN A 45 0.10 -14.76 -7.17
N LEU A 46 0.44 -13.90 -6.20
CA LEU A 46 1.53 -12.92 -6.34
C LEU A 46 2.88 -13.60 -6.60
N ALA A 47 3.15 -14.72 -5.93
CA ALA A 47 4.35 -15.52 -6.15
C ALA A 47 4.44 -16.00 -7.61
N VAL A 48 3.32 -16.47 -8.19
CA VAL A 48 3.25 -16.84 -9.61
C VAL A 48 3.44 -15.63 -10.52
N VAL A 49 2.78 -14.50 -10.25
CA VAL A 49 2.88 -13.27 -11.05
C VAL A 49 4.31 -12.74 -11.11
N PHE A 50 5.00 -12.75 -9.97
CA PHE A 50 6.37 -12.24 -9.88
C PHE A 50 7.44 -13.30 -10.16
N GLY A 51 7.08 -14.58 -10.26
CA GLY A 51 8.02 -15.68 -10.44
C GLY A 51 8.96 -15.85 -9.25
N VAL A 52 8.43 -15.78 -8.04
CA VAL A 52 9.15 -15.93 -6.76
C VAL A 52 8.43 -16.95 -5.88
N THR A 53 8.94 -17.23 -4.68
CA THR A 53 8.27 -18.12 -3.73
C THR A 53 7.24 -17.37 -2.88
N PRO A 54 6.22 -18.06 -2.32
CA PRO A 54 5.31 -17.45 -1.35
C PRO A 54 6.02 -16.88 -0.12
N ASP A 55 7.17 -17.46 0.27
CA ASP A 55 7.99 -16.95 1.38
C ASP A 55 8.64 -15.60 1.03
N ASP A 56 9.05 -15.39 -0.22
CA ASP A 56 9.55 -14.09 -0.69
C ASP A 56 8.44 -13.03 -0.65
N ILE A 57 7.21 -13.39 -1.01
CA ILE A 57 6.05 -12.49 -0.88
C ILE A 57 5.80 -12.14 0.58
N LYS A 58 5.84 -13.14 1.48
CA LYS A 58 5.66 -12.93 2.92
C LYS A 58 6.69 -11.94 3.46
N LYS A 59 7.98 -12.16 3.19
CA LYS A 59 9.06 -11.25 3.58
C LYS A 59 8.85 -9.84 3.03
N ALA A 60 8.41 -9.73 1.77
CA ALA A 60 8.17 -8.44 1.14
C ALA A 60 7.01 -7.66 1.77
N VAL A 61 5.95 -8.35 2.18
CA VAL A 61 4.81 -7.76 2.91
C VAL A 61 5.24 -7.33 4.31
N GLU A 62 6.03 -8.14 5.03
CA GLU A 62 6.57 -7.81 6.35
C GLU A 62 7.47 -6.57 6.29
N GLU A 63 8.35 -6.46 5.28
CA GLU A 63 9.19 -5.27 5.06
C GLU A 63 8.35 -4.01 4.78
N THR A 64 7.30 -4.13 3.96
CA THR A 64 6.40 -2.99 3.67
C THR A 64 5.68 -2.46 4.91
N THR A 65 5.35 -3.33 5.87
CA THR A 65 4.74 -2.89 7.14
C THR A 65 5.71 -2.20 8.09
N ALA A 66 7.02 -2.45 7.95
CA ALA A 66 8.05 -1.75 8.72
C ALA A 66 8.23 -0.30 8.25
N ASP A 67 8.20 -0.07 6.92
CA ASP A 67 8.34 1.27 6.33
C ASP A 67 7.11 2.17 6.57
N ALA A 68 5.90 1.61 6.59
CA ALA A 68 4.66 2.38 6.77
C ALA A 68 4.59 3.07 8.15
N ASN A 69 5.07 2.41 9.20
CA ASN A 69 5.09 2.97 10.57
C ASN A 69 6.08 4.13 10.75
N ALA A 70 7.09 4.27 9.87
CA ALA A 70 8.03 5.37 9.92
C ALA A 70 7.46 6.68 9.35
N THR A 71 6.40 6.61 8.52
CA THR A 71 5.86 7.78 7.81
C THR A 71 4.67 8.42 8.54
N GLU A 72 3.88 7.64 9.30
CA GLU A 72 2.71 8.16 10.03
C GLU A 72 3.07 9.01 11.26
N ASN A 73 4.30 8.92 11.78
CA ASN A 73 4.74 9.75 12.92
C ASN A 73 5.27 11.14 12.54
N SER A 74 5.24 11.53 11.25
CA SER A 74 5.86 12.78 10.76
C SER A 74 4.89 13.73 10.04
N SER A 75 3.57 13.55 10.15
CA SER A 75 2.60 14.55 9.70
C SER A 75 1.54 14.83 10.75
N HIS A 76 2.00 15.40 11.87
CA HIS A 76 1.18 16.23 12.75
C HIS A 76 0.77 17.49 11.96
N TRP A 77 -0.37 17.42 11.26
CA TRP A 77 -1.12 18.63 10.93
C TRP A 77 -1.96 18.95 12.18
N GLU A 78 -1.55 19.96 12.93
CA GLU A 78 -2.43 20.56 13.91
C GLU A 78 -3.56 21.24 13.15
N GLN A 79 -4.81 20.88 13.45
CA GLN A 79 -5.98 21.62 12.95
C GLN A 79 -5.83 23.08 13.38
N PRO A 80 -5.87 24.08 12.48
CA PRO A 80 -6.17 25.43 12.94
C PRO A 80 -7.52 25.36 13.67
N GLY A 81 -7.52 25.85 14.91
CA GLY A 81 -8.64 25.75 15.83
C GLY A 81 -9.96 26.19 15.20
N LYS A 82 -11.05 25.53 15.58
CA LYS A 82 -12.40 25.76 15.05
C LYS A 82 -13.02 27.11 15.44
N ASP A 83 -12.25 28.04 15.98
CA ASP A 83 -12.73 29.30 16.54
C ASP A 83 -12.59 30.50 15.58
N ASP A 84 -11.89 30.36 14.45
CA ASP A 84 -11.58 31.47 13.52
C ASP A 84 -12.50 31.60 12.29
N ILE A 85 -13.66 30.91 12.24
CA ILE A 85 -14.66 31.10 11.16
C ILE A 85 -15.74 32.14 11.55
N ALA A 86 -15.64 32.77 12.72
CA ALA A 86 -16.50 33.89 13.07
C ALA A 86 -15.89 35.19 12.52
N ASN A 87 -16.31 35.57 11.31
CA ASN A 87 -16.56 36.96 10.87
C ASN A 87 -16.10 37.27 9.44
N ILE A 88 -16.70 36.63 8.43
CA ILE A 88 -16.88 37.29 7.12
C ILE A 88 -18.23 36.83 6.56
N GLN A 89 -19.30 37.56 6.89
CA GLN A 89 -20.45 37.88 6.01
C GLN A 89 -21.49 38.68 6.82
N SER A 90 -21.46 40.01 6.71
CA SER A 90 -22.69 40.83 6.70
C SER A 90 -22.37 42.22 6.16
N LYS A 91 -23.05 42.55 5.06
CA LYS A 91 -23.36 43.86 4.42
C LYS A 91 -22.57 45.10 4.81
#